data_AF-A0A938BLC4-F1
#
_entry.id   AF-A0A938BLC4-F1
#
_cell.length_a   1.000
_cell.length_b   1.000
_cell.length_c   1.000
_cell.angle_alpha   90.00
_cell.angle_beta   90.00
_cell.angle_gamma   90.00
#
_symmetry.space_group_name_H-M   'P 1'
#
loop_
_entity.id
_entity.type
_entity.pdbx_description
1 polymer ?
#
loop_
_entity_poly.entity_id
_entity_poly.type
_entity_poly.pdbx_seq_one_letter_code
_entity_poly.pdbx_strand_id
1 'polypeptide(L)'
;VVGLNCARGPRTMLPYLARIRGAVACPVAALPVPYRTTPDQLTFQSFRDPHYENLPGGRAFPTALDPFVCNGYEMGDFARQAAEMDIRYIGGCCGSGPHHIRAIAEALGRNPEASHYSPDMSKHYALGTDKSLKPFNQAYAPKL
;
A
#
# COMPACT_ATOMS: atom_id res chain seq x y z
N VAL A 1 -13.84 -0.49 -19.89
CA VAL A 1 -13.36 -0.37 -18.50
C VAL A 1 -13.25 1.11 -18.17
N VAL A 2 -13.75 1.56 -17.03
CA VAL A 2 -13.59 2.94 -16.52
C VAL A 2 -12.97 2.90 -15.13
N GLY A 3 -12.43 3.99 -14.60
CA GLY A 3 -11.84 3.93 -13.26
C GLY A 3 -11.01 5.15 -12.89
N LEU A 4 -10.22 4.98 -11.82
CA LEU A 4 -9.31 6.00 -11.32
C LEU A 4 -7.90 5.44 -11.20
N ASN A 5 -6.92 6.28 -11.54
CA ASN A 5 -5.51 6.01 -11.27
C ASN A 5 -4.79 7.27 -10.79
N CYS A 6 -3.64 7.06 -10.14
CA CYS A 6 -2.72 8.12 -9.69
C CYS A 6 -3.34 9.07 -8.64
N ALA A 7 -2.60 10.14 -8.32
CA ALA A 7 -2.91 11.27 -7.43
C ALA A 7 -3.30 10.92 -5.99
N ARG A 8 -4.39 10.18 -5.82
CA ARG A 8 -4.97 9.78 -4.54
C ARG A 8 -4.41 8.45 -4.05
N GLY A 9 -4.18 8.41 -2.74
CA GLY A 9 -3.86 7.20 -2.02
C GLY A 9 -5.07 6.27 -1.88
N PRO A 10 -4.85 5.06 -1.33
CA PRO A 10 -5.88 4.03 -1.28
C PRO A 10 -7.13 4.52 -0.52
N ARG A 11 -6.94 5.06 0.68
CA ARG A 11 -8.03 5.55 1.54
C ARG A 11 -8.86 6.67 0.90
N THR A 12 -8.23 7.66 0.28
CA THR A 12 -8.97 8.82 -0.27
C THR A 12 -9.55 8.56 -1.66
N MET A 13 -9.16 7.46 -2.31
CA MET A 13 -9.73 7.02 -3.60
C MET A 13 -11.03 6.23 -3.43
N LEU A 14 -11.15 5.40 -2.38
CA LEU A 14 -12.29 4.49 -2.17
C LEU A 14 -13.68 5.16 -2.28
N PRO A 15 -13.95 6.34 -1.68
CA PRO A 15 -15.27 6.97 -1.80
C PRO A 15 -15.65 7.33 -3.25
N TYR A 16 -14.67 7.67 -4.09
CA TYR A 16 -14.92 7.96 -5.50
C TYR A 16 -15.11 6.68 -6.32
N LEU A 17 -14.40 5.61 -5.98
CA LEU A 17 -14.61 4.31 -6.60
C LEU A 17 -16.02 3.77 -6.31
N ALA A 18 -16.52 3.91 -5.08
CA ALA A 18 -17.89 3.53 -4.73
C ALA A 18 -18.93 4.31 -5.57
N ARG A 19 -18.74 5.63 -5.72
CA ARG A 19 -19.60 6.48 -6.57
C ARG A 19 -19.56 6.06 -8.04
N ILE A 20 -18.38 5.80 -8.59
CA ILE A 20 -18.22 5.34 -9.98
C ILE A 20 -18.91 4.00 -10.16
N ARG A 21 -18.67 3.06 -9.24
CA ARG A 21 -19.25 1.72 -9.30
C ARG A 21 -20.78 1.76 -9.32
N GLY A 22 -21.40 2.60 -8.49
CA GLY A 22 -22.86 2.77 -8.46
C GLY A 22 -23.44 3.46 -9.70
N ALA A 23 -22.61 4.15 -10.50
CA ALA A 23 -23.05 4.89 -11.68
C ALA A 23 -22.87 4.13 -13.00
N VAL A 24 -22.11 3.03 -13.03
CA VAL A 24 -21.78 2.30 -14.27
C VAL A 24 -22.02 0.81 -14.11
N ALA A 25 -22.39 0.14 -15.21
CA ALA A 25 -22.48 -1.32 -15.28
C ALA A 25 -21.20 -1.98 -15.83
N CYS A 26 -20.38 -1.22 -16.57
CA CYS A 26 -19.16 -1.75 -17.16
C CYS A 26 -18.05 -2.02 -16.11
N PRO A 27 -16.98 -2.77 -16.43
CA PRO A 27 -15.92 -3.06 -15.47
C PRO A 27 -15.23 -1.78 -14.97
N VAL A 28 -14.93 -1.75 -13.66
CA VAL A 28 -14.26 -0.63 -12.98
C VAL A 28 -12.80 -1.00 -12.65
N ALA A 29 -11.91 0.00 -12.75
CA ALA A 29 -10.50 -0.08 -12.41
C ALA A 29 -10.11 0.86 -11.26
N ALA A 30 -9.20 0.39 -10.40
CA ALA A 30 -8.75 1.06 -9.19
C ALA A 30 -7.23 0.93 -9.04
N LEU A 31 -6.50 2.01 -9.30
CA LEU A 31 -5.03 2.05 -9.31
C LEU A 31 -4.49 3.26 -8.52
N PRO A 32 -4.58 3.27 -7.18
CA PRO A 32 -4.08 4.37 -6.36
C PRO A 32 -2.55 4.47 -6.40
N VAL A 33 -2.02 5.63 -6.02
CA VAL A 33 -0.62 5.71 -5.58
C VAL A 33 -0.50 5.09 -4.18
N PRO A 34 0.59 4.41 -3.81
CA PRO A 34 0.74 3.80 -2.49
C PRO A 34 1.25 4.83 -1.49
N TYR A 35 0.57 5.98 -1.37
CA TYR A 35 0.90 7.00 -0.39
C TYR A 35 -0.32 7.37 0.46
N ARG A 36 -0.08 7.71 1.73
CA ARG A 36 -1.11 8.04 2.72
C ARG A 36 -1.70 9.44 2.54
N THR A 37 -2.45 9.64 1.47
CA THR A 37 -3.24 10.89 1.31
C THR A 37 -4.28 11.05 2.42
N THR A 38 -4.58 12.30 2.76
CA THR A 38 -5.52 12.71 3.81
C THR A 38 -6.55 13.69 3.22
N PRO A 39 -7.65 14.01 3.93
CA PRO A 39 -8.56 15.08 3.51
C PRO A 39 -7.88 16.44 3.27
N ASP A 40 -6.85 16.76 4.05
CA ASP A 40 -6.09 18.03 3.91
C ASP A 40 -5.01 17.96 2.82
N GLN A 41 -4.55 16.76 2.47
CA GLN A 41 -3.59 16.51 1.40
C GLN A 41 -4.07 15.37 0.50
N LEU A 42 -5.06 15.72 -0.34
CA LEU A 42 -5.81 14.77 -1.16
C LEU A 42 -4.97 14.13 -2.26
N THR A 43 -3.85 14.73 -2.64
CA THR A 43 -2.98 14.17 -3.67
C THR A 43 -1.52 14.13 -3.20
N PHE A 44 -0.76 13.12 -3.63
CA PHE A 44 0.64 13.01 -3.24
C PHE A 44 1.52 14.18 -3.75
N GLN A 45 1.06 14.91 -4.77
CA GLN A 45 1.70 16.13 -5.24
C GLN A 45 1.57 17.31 -4.27
N SER A 46 0.59 17.28 -3.35
CA SER A 46 0.37 18.36 -2.38
C SER A 46 1.02 18.13 -1.02
N PHE A 47 1.76 17.03 -0.86
CA PHE A 47 2.41 16.69 0.41
C PHE A 47 3.44 17.71 0.88
N ARG A 48 3.41 17.94 2.18
CA ARG A 48 4.37 18.72 2.97
C ARG A 48 4.88 17.80 4.07
N ASP A 49 6.19 17.69 4.21
CA ASP A 49 6.79 16.91 5.28
C ASP A 49 6.83 17.75 6.57
N PRO A 50 6.09 17.38 7.63
CA PRO A 50 6.13 18.12 8.90
C PRO A 50 7.41 17.84 9.70
N HIS A 51 8.22 16.86 9.30
CA HIS A 51 9.43 16.45 10.01
C HIS A 51 10.72 16.97 9.37
N TYR A 52 10.63 17.63 8.20
CA TYR A 52 11.79 18.18 7.51
C TYR A 52 11.47 19.48 6.77
N GLU A 53 12.06 20.59 7.23
CA GLU A 53 11.74 21.94 6.75
C GLU A 53 12.50 22.35 5.48
N ASN A 54 13.64 21.71 5.20
CA ASN A 54 14.58 22.15 4.17
C ASN A 54 14.37 21.48 2.80
N LEU A 55 13.11 21.27 2.41
CA LEU A 55 12.77 20.71 1.10
C LEU A 55 12.88 21.77 0.00
N PRO A 56 13.49 21.46 -1.17
CA PRO A 56 13.42 22.33 -2.33
C PRO A 56 11.96 22.66 -2.70
N GLY A 57 11.60 23.95 -2.69
CA GLY A 57 10.22 24.39 -2.97
C GLY A 57 9.18 24.03 -1.88
N GLY A 58 9.63 23.56 -0.72
CA GLY A 58 8.82 23.23 0.45
C GLY A 58 7.84 22.08 0.25
N ARG A 59 7.92 21.31 -0.85
CA ARG A 59 7.02 20.19 -1.15
C ARG A 59 7.78 18.88 -1.15
N ALA A 60 7.09 17.82 -0.73
CA ALA A 60 7.62 16.46 -0.79
C ALA A 60 7.72 15.94 -2.24
N PHE A 61 6.73 16.24 -3.09
CA PHE A 61 6.76 15.79 -4.48
C PHE A 61 7.79 16.56 -5.32
N PRO A 62 8.57 15.89 -6.19
CA PRO A 62 8.56 14.45 -6.47
C PRO A 62 9.64 13.65 -5.71
N THR A 63 10.51 14.29 -4.92
CA THR A 63 11.79 13.70 -4.48
C THR A 63 11.88 13.33 -3.00
N ALA A 64 10.86 13.61 -2.19
CA ALA A 64 10.85 13.37 -0.74
C ALA A 64 9.52 12.74 -0.27
N LEU A 65 9.10 11.69 -0.98
CA LEU A 65 7.80 11.02 -0.76
C LEU A 65 7.88 9.83 0.22
N ASP A 66 9.10 9.43 0.61
CA ASP A 66 9.41 8.27 1.45
C ASP A 66 8.59 8.22 2.75
N PRO A 67 8.40 9.34 3.51
CA PRO A 67 7.63 9.30 4.75
C PRO A 67 6.15 8.94 4.56
N PHE A 68 5.63 9.12 3.35
CA PHE A 68 4.20 8.98 3.06
C PHE A 68 3.83 7.60 2.52
N VAL A 69 4.79 6.72 2.25
CA VAL A 69 4.59 5.42 1.58
C VAL A 69 3.73 4.47 2.43
N CYS A 70 2.64 3.96 1.86
CA CYS A 70 1.85 2.87 2.42
C CYS A 70 2.67 1.59 2.52
N ASN A 71 2.42 0.75 3.53
CA ASN A 71 2.98 -0.59 3.57
C ASN A 71 2.15 -1.58 2.72
N GLY A 72 2.65 -2.81 2.58
CA GLY A 72 1.95 -3.86 1.82
C GLY A 72 0.57 -4.21 2.39
N TYR A 73 0.41 -4.21 3.71
CA TYR A 73 -0.87 -4.51 4.37
C TYR A 73 -1.94 -3.48 4.00
N GLU A 74 -1.61 -2.18 4.03
CA GLU A 74 -2.52 -1.09 3.64
C GLU A 74 -2.99 -1.25 2.17
N MET A 75 -2.08 -1.64 1.27
CA MET A 75 -2.43 -1.90 -0.13
C MET A 75 -3.29 -3.17 -0.31
N GLY A 76 -3.05 -4.20 0.51
CA GLY A 76 -3.89 -5.40 0.56
C GLY A 76 -5.30 -5.11 1.06
N ASP A 77 -5.44 -4.31 2.12
CA ASP A 77 -6.74 -3.91 2.66
C ASP A 77 -7.54 -3.06 1.66
N PHE A 78 -6.86 -2.18 0.93
CA PHE A 78 -7.48 -1.48 -0.19
C PHE A 78 -8.00 -2.45 -1.26
N ALA A 79 -7.22 -3.47 -1.61
CA ALA A 79 -7.62 -4.44 -2.61
C ALA A 79 -8.88 -5.20 -2.19
N ARG A 80 -8.98 -5.62 -0.92
CA ARG A 80 -10.17 -6.27 -0.36
C ARG A 80 -11.39 -5.35 -0.44
N GLN A 81 -11.26 -4.12 0.04
CA GLN A 81 -12.36 -3.13 -0.01
C GLN A 81 -12.81 -2.84 -1.45
N ALA A 82 -11.88 -2.71 -2.40
CA ALA A 82 -12.23 -2.54 -3.80
C ALA A 82 -12.94 -3.77 -4.37
N ALA A 83 -12.49 -4.98 -4.03
CA ALA A 83 -13.12 -6.22 -4.45
C ALA A 83 -14.54 -6.40 -3.88
N GLU A 84 -14.76 -6.00 -2.63
CA GLU A 84 -16.10 -5.96 -1.99
C GLU A 84 -17.07 -5.03 -2.75
N MET A 85 -16.55 -3.97 -3.40
CA MET A 85 -17.33 -3.07 -4.27
C MET A 85 -17.50 -3.59 -5.71
N ASP A 86 -17.28 -4.88 -5.98
CA ASP A 86 -17.32 -5.43 -7.35
C ASP A 86 -16.35 -4.74 -8.35
N ILE A 87 -15.19 -4.32 -7.86
CA ILE A 87 -14.08 -3.85 -8.70
C ILE A 87 -13.15 -5.04 -8.96
N ARG A 88 -12.76 -5.23 -10.23
CA ARG A 88 -12.00 -6.42 -10.68
C ARG A 88 -10.68 -6.09 -11.36
N TYR A 89 -10.46 -4.84 -11.75
CA TYR A 89 -9.15 -4.36 -12.18
C TYR A 89 -8.53 -3.54 -11.06
N ILE A 90 -7.75 -4.21 -10.20
CA ILE A 90 -7.11 -3.60 -9.03
C ILE A 90 -5.59 -3.65 -9.21
N GLY A 91 -4.93 -2.52 -9.01
CA GLY A 91 -3.48 -2.40 -9.16
C GLY A 91 -2.91 -1.22 -8.39
N GLY A 92 -1.78 -0.71 -8.86
CA GLY A 92 -1.11 0.46 -8.31
C GLY A 92 -0.64 1.41 -9.40
N CYS A 93 -0.26 2.63 -9.01
CA CYS A 93 0.22 3.67 -9.92
C CYS A 93 1.62 4.17 -9.49
N CYS A 94 1.92 5.46 -9.63
CA CYS A 94 3.22 6.04 -9.29
C CYS A 94 3.60 5.71 -7.84
N GLY A 95 4.84 5.23 -7.64
CA GLY A 95 5.36 4.81 -6.33
C GLY A 95 5.13 3.33 -5.99
N SER A 96 4.30 2.60 -6.75
CA SER A 96 4.07 1.17 -6.49
C SER A 96 5.30 0.31 -6.78
N GLY A 97 6.02 -0.06 -5.72
CA GLY A 97 7.01 -1.13 -5.76
C GLY A 97 6.42 -2.54 -5.88
N PRO A 98 7.24 -3.56 -6.24
CA PRO A 98 6.79 -4.95 -6.42
C PRO A 98 6.08 -5.56 -5.20
N HIS A 99 6.51 -5.20 -3.99
CA HIS A 99 5.91 -5.70 -2.75
C HIS A 99 4.46 -5.22 -2.54
N HIS A 100 4.10 -4.03 -3.03
CA HIS A 100 2.72 -3.55 -3.00
C HIS A 100 1.83 -4.38 -3.93
N ILE A 101 2.31 -4.63 -5.15
CA ILE A 101 1.55 -5.41 -6.16
C ILE A 101 1.37 -6.85 -5.70
N ARG A 102 2.41 -7.45 -5.11
CA ARG A 102 2.32 -8.76 -4.47
C ARG A 102 1.27 -8.77 -3.35
N ALA A 103 1.32 -7.80 -2.44
CA ALA A 103 0.38 -7.72 -1.34
C ALA A 103 -1.08 -7.55 -1.82
N ILE A 104 -1.32 -6.77 -2.88
CA ILE A 104 -2.64 -6.68 -3.54
C ILE A 104 -3.08 -8.06 -4.04
N ALA A 105 -2.21 -8.78 -4.74
CA ALA A 105 -2.54 -10.09 -5.31
C ALA A 105 -2.84 -11.13 -4.21
N GLU A 106 -2.00 -11.21 -3.19
CA GLU A 106 -2.15 -12.13 -2.05
C GLU A 106 -3.39 -11.82 -1.22
N ALA A 107 -3.70 -10.54 -1.01
CA ALA A 107 -4.92 -10.13 -0.31
C ALA A 107 -6.20 -10.54 -1.03
N LEU A 108 -6.13 -10.70 -2.36
CA LEU A 108 -7.20 -11.22 -3.22
C LEU A 108 -7.15 -12.74 -3.41
N GLY A 109 -6.37 -13.46 -2.59
CA GLY A 109 -6.27 -14.92 -2.62
C GLY A 109 -5.45 -15.49 -3.79
N ARG A 110 -4.66 -14.67 -4.48
CA ARG A 110 -3.76 -15.12 -5.56
C ARG A 110 -2.40 -15.48 -4.98
N ASN A 111 -1.71 -16.40 -5.65
CA ASN A 111 -0.33 -16.78 -5.33
C ASN A 111 0.58 -16.57 -6.56
N PRO A 112 0.93 -15.32 -6.92
CA PRO A 112 1.86 -15.05 -8.03
C PRO A 112 3.27 -15.59 -7.73
N GLU A 113 4.12 -15.75 -8.75
CA GLU A 113 5.55 -16.10 -8.58
C GLU A 113 6.27 -15.23 -7.54
N ALA A 114 5.90 -13.94 -7.47
CA ALA A 114 6.47 -13.01 -6.51
C ALA A 114 6.16 -13.36 -5.04
N SER A 115 5.14 -14.18 -4.76
CA SER A 115 4.78 -14.67 -3.42
C SER A 115 5.87 -15.55 -2.79
N HIS A 116 6.76 -16.13 -3.60
CA HIS A 116 7.98 -16.76 -3.08
C HIS A 116 8.84 -15.77 -2.25
N TYR A 117 8.77 -14.46 -2.54
CA TYR A 117 9.50 -13.42 -1.81
C TYR A 117 8.68 -12.78 -0.68
N SER A 118 7.57 -13.39 -0.26
CA SER A 118 6.80 -12.89 0.89
C SER A 118 7.55 -13.15 2.19
N PRO A 119 7.47 -12.23 3.18
CA PRO A 119 8.21 -12.39 4.42
C PRO A 119 7.77 -13.64 5.19
N ASP A 120 8.72 -14.52 5.50
CA ASP A 120 8.52 -15.63 6.43
C ASP A 120 8.93 -15.20 7.84
N MET A 121 7.94 -14.75 8.62
CA MET A 121 8.19 -14.31 10.00
C MET A 121 8.64 -15.44 10.91
N SER A 122 8.40 -16.72 10.58
CA SER A 122 8.93 -17.85 11.37
C SER A 122 10.46 -17.85 11.39
N LYS A 123 11.11 -17.23 10.40
CA LYS A 123 12.56 -17.11 10.27
C LYS A 123 13.13 -15.79 10.82
N HIS A 124 12.29 -14.89 11.34
CA HIS A 124 12.79 -13.62 11.88
C HIS A 124 13.72 -13.86 13.08
N TYR A 125 14.92 -13.27 13.08
CA TYR A 125 16.00 -13.61 14.02
C TYR A 125 15.58 -13.52 15.51
N ALA A 126 14.77 -12.51 15.85
CA ALA A 126 14.30 -12.25 17.21
C ALA A 126 12.81 -12.58 17.42
N LEU A 127 11.99 -12.60 16.38
CA LEU A 127 10.52 -12.69 16.49
C LEU A 127 9.95 -13.98 15.88
N GLY A 128 10.81 -14.79 15.27
CA GLY A 128 10.43 -16.04 14.61
C GLY A 128 10.34 -17.21 15.57
N THR A 129 9.85 -18.33 15.04
CA THR A 129 9.57 -19.56 15.80
C THR A 129 10.36 -20.76 15.29
N ASP A 130 11.19 -20.59 14.27
CA ASP A 130 11.98 -21.67 13.69
C ASP A 130 13.04 -22.21 14.67
N LYS A 131 13.22 -23.53 14.65
CA LYS A 131 14.12 -24.23 15.60
C LYS A 131 15.60 -23.89 15.39
N SER A 132 15.99 -23.36 14.23
CA SER A 132 17.37 -22.95 13.94
C SER A 132 17.75 -21.60 14.57
N LEU A 133 16.78 -20.87 15.13
CA LEU A 133 17.01 -19.54 15.70
C LEU A 133 17.79 -19.61 17.01
N LYS A 134 18.71 -18.65 17.20
CA LYS A 134 19.60 -18.63 18.36
C LYS A 134 18.86 -18.13 19.60
N PRO A 135 18.93 -18.82 20.76
CA PRO A 135 18.24 -18.41 21.97
C PRO A 135 18.56 -16.99 22.44
N PHE A 136 19.80 -16.52 22.25
CA PHE A 136 20.19 -15.17 22.67
C PHE A 136 19.49 -14.07 21.86
N ASN A 137 19.17 -14.31 20.57
CA ASN A 137 18.41 -13.37 19.75
C ASN A 137 16.96 -13.30 20.21
N GLN A 138 16.38 -14.47 20.50
CA GLN A 138 15.00 -14.62 20.95
C GLN A 138 14.80 -14.00 22.34
N ALA A 139 15.79 -14.14 23.23
CA ALA A 139 15.76 -13.51 24.55
C ALA A 139 15.79 -11.96 24.50
N TYR A 140 16.20 -11.37 23.37
CA TYR A 140 16.16 -9.92 23.17
C TYR A 140 14.78 -9.41 22.75
N ALA A 141 13.91 -10.27 22.21
CA ALA A 141 12.60 -9.88 21.68
C ALA A 141 11.74 -9.02 22.62
N PRO A 142 11.69 -9.29 23.95
CA PRO A 142 10.90 -8.48 24.88
C PRO A 142 11.44 -7.05 25.11
N LYS A 143 12.60 -6.70 24.55
CA LYS A 143 13.24 -5.37 24.68
C LYS A 143 13.12 -4.51 23.42
N LEU A 144 12.49 -5.03 22.36
CA LEU A 144 12.15 -4.28 21.14
C LEU A 144 10.91 -3.42 21.38
#